data_AF-F4GVU7-F1
#
_entry.id   AF-F4GVU7-F1
#
_cell.length_a   1.000
_cell.length_b   1.000
_cell.length_c   1.000
_cell.angle_alpha   90.00
_cell.angle_beta   90.00
_cell.angle_gamma   90.00
#
_symmetry.space_group_name_H-M   'P 1'
#
loop_
_entity.id
_entity.type
_entity.pdbx_description
1 polymer ?
#
loop_
_entity_poly.entity_id
_entity_poly.type
_entity_poly.pdbx_seq_one_letter_code
_entity_poly.pdbx_strand_id
1 'polypeptide(L)' 'MNHDLIKLAEQVRNAHDKGIPFRLPMMTVRELGYLVRLLDTPPVAATTLIH' A
#
# COMPACT_ATOMS: atom_id res chain seq x y z
N MET A 1 15.50 -6.04 -9.08
CA MET A 1 14.85 -5.71 -7.78
C MET A 1 13.40 -5.38 -8.07
N ASN A 2 12.52 -6.37 -8.01
CA ASN A 2 11.09 -6.18 -8.20
C ASN A 2 10.50 -5.92 -6.81
N HIS A 3 10.42 -4.66 -6.38
CA HIS A 3 9.75 -4.36 -5.12
C HIS A 3 8.30 -4.80 -5.26
N ASP A 4 7.85 -5.65 -4.35
CA ASP A 4 6.46 -6.08 -4.30
C ASP A 4 5.61 -4.87 -3.87
N LEU A 5 5.13 -4.10 -4.86
CA LEU A 5 4.38 -2.87 -4.66
C LEU A 5 3.08 -3.10 -3.88
N ILE A 6 2.54 -4.32 -3.92
CA ILE A 6 1.36 -4.70 -3.15
C ILE A 6 1.70 -4.72 -1.66
N LYS A 7 2.78 -5.43 -1.28
CA LYS A 7 3.26 -5.43 0.10
C LYS A 7 3.65 -4.05 0.59
N LEU A 8 4.22 -3.23 -0.29
CA LEU A 8 4.55 -1.85 0.05
C LEU A 8 3.28 -1.03 0.34
N ALA A 9 2.23 -1.18 -0.46
CA ALA A 9 0.94 -0.52 -0.21
C ALA A 9 0.31 -0.94 1.12
N GLU A 10 0.39 -2.24 1.47
CA GLU A 10 -0.07 -2.75 2.77
C GLU A 10 0.71 -2.13 3.94
N GLN A 11 2.03 -2.05 3.82
CA GLN A 11 2.87 -1.43 4.85
C GLN A 11 2.57 0.06 5.03
N VAL A 12 2.40 0.79 3.92
CA VAL A 12 2.04 2.22 3.94
C VAL A 12 0.68 2.41 4.63
N ARG A 13 -0.32 1.60 4.30
CA ARG A 13 -1.64 1.64 4.97
C ARG A 13 -1.53 1.38 6.46
N ASN A 14 -0.84 0.30 6.84
CA ASN A 14 -0.67 -0.08 8.25
C ASN A 14 0.08 1.00 9.04
N ALA A 15 1.08 1.64 8.44
CA ALA A 15 1.80 2.75 9.04
C ALA A 15 0.91 3.99 9.20
N HIS A 16 0.10 4.31 8.19
CA HIS A 16 -0.88 5.40 8.25
C HIS A 16 -1.93 5.17 9.34
N ASP A 17 -2.52 3.97 9.40
CA ASP A 17 -3.51 3.58 10.41
C ASP A 17 -2.94 3.69 11.84
N LYS A 18 -1.65 3.40 12.01
CA LYS A 18 -0.93 3.52 13.30
C LYS A 18 -0.42 4.93 13.59
N GLY A 19 -0.56 5.89 12.65
CA GLY A 19 -0.03 7.25 12.78
C GLY A 19 1.49 7.31 12.85
N ILE A 20 2.21 6.31 12.33
CA ILE A 20 3.68 6.27 12.35
C ILE A 20 4.25 6.80 11.04
N PRO A 21 5.37 7.55 11.09
CA PRO A 21 6.03 8.02 9.88
C PRO A 21 6.59 6.84 9.07
N PHE A 22 6.25 6.77 7.78
CA PHE A 22 6.75 5.74 6.85
C PHE A 22 7.62 6.37 5.76
N ARG A 23 8.83 5.84 5.56
CA ARG A 23 9.72 6.29 4.48
C ARG A 23 9.57 5.38 3.27
N LEU A 24 9.22 5.96 2.13
CA LEU A 24 9.17 5.22 0.87
C LEU A 24 10.60 4.86 0.42
N PRO A 25 10.82 3.64 -0.10
CA PRO A 25 12.09 3.26 -0.68
C PRO A 25 12.36 4.03 -1.99
N MET A 26 13.61 4.01 -2.44
CA MET A 26 13.96 4.53 -3.76
C MET A 26 13.20 3.75 -4.85
N MET A 27 12.42 4.47 -5.65
CA MET A 27 11.62 3.90 -6.74
C MET A 27 11.49 4.92 -7.87
N THR A 28 11.15 4.44 -9.06
CA THR A 28 10.88 5.30 -10.22
C THR A 28 9.54 6.01 -10.09
N VAL A 29 9.36 7.11 -10.82
CA VAL A 29 8.07 7.83 -10.89
C VAL A 29 6.93 6.91 -11.38
N ARG A 30 7.25 5.95 -12.25
CA ARG A 30 6.29 4.95 -12.72
C ARG A 30 5.80 4.07 -11.57
N GLU A 31 6.70 3.52 -10.78
CA GLU A 31 6.38 2.70 -9.61
C GLU A 31 5.61 3.49 -8.56
N LEU A 32 5.98 4.75 -8.33
CA LEU A 32 5.23 5.66 -7.46
C LEU A 32 3.79 5.85 -7.94
N GLY A 33 3.58 6.05 -9.25
CA GLY A 33 2.25 6.16 -9.84
C GLY A 33 1.40 4.90 -9.65
N TYR A 34 2.00 3.72 -9.75
CA TYR A 34 1.33 2.45 -9.43
C TYR A 34 0.99 2.33 -7.94
N LEU A 35 1.92 2.70 -7.05
CA LEU A 35 1.69 2.68 -5.61
C LEU A 35 0.53 3.59 -5.20
N VAL A 36 0.47 4.82 -5.75
CA VAL A 36 -0.62 5.76 -5.48
C VAL A 36 -1.97 5.17 -5.92
N ARG A 37 -2.05 4.56 -7.11
CA ARG A 37 -3.28 3.90 -7.57
C ARG A 37 -3.70 2.73 -6.68
N LEU A 38 -2.74 1.94 -6.17
CA LEU A 38 -3.02 0.86 -5.24
C LEU A 38 -3.60 1.40 -3.92
N LEU A 39 -3.08 2.52 -3.43
CA LEU A 39 -3.52 3.16 -2.18
C LEU A 39 -4.88 3.85 -2.32
N ASP A 40 -5.17 4.45 -3.48
CA ASP A 40 -6.43 5.14 -3.79
C ASP A 40 -7.63 4.18 -3.87
N THR A 41 -7.39 2.95 -4.32
CA THR A 41 -8.41 1.90 -4.25
C THR A 41 -8.68 1.58 -2.78
N PRO A 42 -9.93 1.57 -2.30
CA PRO A 42 -10.22 1.15 -0.93
C PRO A 42 -9.60 -0.24 -0.69
N PRO A 43 -9.03 -0.51 0.50
CA PRO A 43 -8.55 -1.85 0.80
C PRO A 43 -9.70 -2.80 0.49
N VAL A 44 -9.45 -3.83 -0.33
CA VAL A 44 -10.41 -4.91 -0.53
C VAL A 44 -10.60 -5.49 0.86
N ALA A 45 -11.63 -5.03 1.56
CA ALA A 45 -12.05 -5.61 2.81
C ALA A 45 -12.18 -7.08 2.49
N ALA A 46 -11.33 -7.91 3.10
CA ALA A 46 -11.53 -9.34 3.07
C ALA A 46 -12.97 -9.51 3.56
N THR A 47 -13.88 -9.78 2.63
CA THR A 47 -15.29 -9.97 2.91
C THR A 47 -15.33 -10.98 4.03
N THR A 48 -15.59 -10.50 5.24
CA THR A 48 -15.84 -11.36 6.36
C THR A 48 -17.23 -11.89 6.06
N LEU A 49 -17.27 -13.01 5.33
CA LEU A 49 -18.44 -13.87 5.20
C LEU A 49 -18.67 -14.43 6.60
N ILE A 50 -19.35 -13.64 7.43
CA ILE A 50 -20.06 -14.14 8.59
C ILE A 50 -21.47 -14.43 8.08
N HIS A 51 -21.73 -15.69 7.75
CA HIS A 51 -23.06 -16.19 7.46
C HIS A 51 -23.24 -17.53 8.16
#